data_AF-A0A1Q8XAV5-F1
#
_entry.id   AF-A0A1Q8XAV5-F1
#
_cell.length_a   1.000
_cell.length_b   1.000
_cell.length_c   1.000
_cell.angle_alpha   90.00
_cell.angle_beta   90.00
_cell.angle_gamma   90.00
#
_symmetry.space_group_name_H-M   'P 1'
#
loop_
_entity.id
_entity.type
_entity.pdbx_description
1 polymer ?
#
loop_
_entity_poly.entity_id
_entity_poly.type
_entity_poly.pdbx_seq_one_letter_code
_entity_poly.pdbx_strand_id
1 'polypeptide(L)' 'MHHVDYEILQPRRAGEQSFMFVGLPHPQALRYLEVGVVVDGRGRRTIFHVMEVTDLYRHLVPPVDH' A
#
# COMPACT_ATOMS: atom_id res chain seq x y z
N MET A 1 3.42 -6.71 -14.51
CA MET A 1 2.75 -5.74 -13.61
C MET A 1 3.02 -6.23 -12.19
N HIS A 2 3.57 -5.40 -11.32
CA HIS A 2 3.77 -5.79 -9.91
C HIS A 2 2.37 -5.95 -9.29
N HIS A 3 2.09 -7.08 -8.63
CA HIS A 3 0.80 -7.25 -7.96
C HIS A 3 0.73 -6.22 -6.82
N VAL A 4 -0.14 -5.23 -6.99
CA VAL A 4 -0.38 -4.16 -6.04
C VAL A 4 -1.89 -3.99 -5.95
N ASP A 5 -2.45 -4.24 -4.79
CA ASP A 5 -3.79 -3.83 -4.42
C ASP A 5 -3.71 -2.74 -3.33
N TYR A 6 -4.81 -2.05 -3.06
CA TYR A 6 -4.80 -0.93 -2.12
C TYR A 6 -6.14 -0.65 -1.46
N GLU A 7 -6.06 0.03 -0.32
CA GLU A 7 -7.20 0.64 0.34
C GLU A 7 -7.01 2.15 0.50
N ILE A 8 -8.13 2.87 0.48
CA ILE A 8 -8.18 4.29 0.79
C ILE A 8 -8.35 4.43 2.31
N LEU A 9 -7.44 5.15 2.94
CA LEU A 9 -7.49 5.43 4.37
C LEU A 9 -8.17 6.77 4.62
N GLN A 10 -8.69 6.93 5.84
CA GLN A 10 -9.17 8.25 6.28
C GLN A 10 -8.01 9.26 6.24
N PRO A 11 -8.19 10.41 5.57
CA PRO A 11 -7.15 11.40 5.47
C PRO A 11 -6.92 12.09 6.82
N ARG A 12 -5.64 12.35 7.15
CA ARG A 12 -5.26 13.04 8.38
C ARG A 12 -5.46 14.56 8.32
N ARG A 13 -5.47 15.14 7.12
CA ARG A 13 -5.63 16.58 6.88
C ARG A 13 -6.59 16.85 5.73
N ALA A 14 -7.27 17.99 5.77
CA ALA A 14 -8.15 18.42 4.70
C ALA A 14 -7.37 18.63 3.39
N GLY A 15 -7.88 18.11 2.29
CA GLY A 15 -7.24 18.18 0.97
C GLY A 15 -6.12 17.17 0.75
N GLU A 16 -5.92 16.22 1.66
CA GLU A 16 -5.05 15.06 1.47
C GLU A 16 -5.89 13.81 1.22
N GLN A 17 -5.31 12.83 0.52
CA GLN A 17 -5.83 11.47 0.41
C GLN A 17 -4.75 10.49 0.86
N SER A 18 -5.13 9.53 1.70
CA SER A 18 -4.21 8.53 2.22
C SER A 18 -4.55 7.16 1.63
N PHE A 19 -3.52 6.38 1.33
CA PHE A 19 -3.62 5.06 0.72
C PHE A 19 -2.75 4.08 1.48
N MET A 20 -3.20 2.84 1.58
CA MET A 20 -2.36 1.71 1.94
C MET A 20 -2.24 0.81 0.72
N PHE A 21 -1.04 0.69 0.17
CA PHE A 21 -0.74 -0.24 -0.91
C PHE A 21 -0.17 -1.53 -0.34
N VAL A 22 -0.60 -2.68 -0.86
CA VAL A 22 -0.02 -3.98 -0.55
C VAL A 22 0.46 -4.64 -1.83
N GLY A 23 1.73 -5.04 -1.86
CA GLY A 23 2.28 -5.66 -3.05
C GLY A 23 3.72 -6.14 -2.94
N LEU A 24 4.19 -6.78 -4.00
CA LEU A 24 5.59 -7.16 -4.15
C LEU A 24 6.42 -5.99 -4.69
N PRO A 25 7.53 -5.59 -4.03
CA PRO A 25 8.35 -4.49 -4.51
C PRO A 25 9.01 -4.80 -5.86
N HIS A 26 9.30 -6.07 -6.15
CA HIS A 26 9.76 -6.56 -7.45
C HIS A 26 9.37 -8.03 -7.65
N PRO A 27 9.40 -8.59 -8.87
CA PRO A 27 8.89 -9.94 -9.16
C PRO A 27 9.63 -11.08 -8.45
N GLN A 28 10.84 -10.82 -7.98
CA GLN A 28 11.69 -11.80 -7.26
C GLN A 28 11.60 -11.63 -5.74
N ALA A 29 10.77 -10.69 -5.26
CA ALA A 29 10.60 -10.48 -3.83
C ALA A 29 9.86 -11.68 -3.23
N LEU A 30 10.34 -12.13 -2.08
CA LEU A 30 9.75 -13.26 -1.35
C LEU A 30 8.68 -12.81 -0.34
N ARG A 31 8.47 -11.50 -0.19
CA ARG A 31 7.65 -10.90 0.86
C ARG A 31 6.85 -9.74 0.30
N TYR A 32 5.58 -9.68 0.68
CA TYR A 32 4.70 -8.55 0.39
C TYR A 32 5.00 -7.42 1.37
N LEU A 33 4.94 -6.19 0.87
CA LEU A 33 5.06 -4.98 1.68
C LEU A 33 3.72 -4.27 1.73
N GLU A 34 3.43 -3.70 2.90
CA GLU A 34 2.42 -2.65 3.06
C GLU A 34 3.10 -1.28 3.06
N VAL A 35 2.55 -0.35 2.28
CA VAL A 35 3.12 0.98 2.03
C VAL A 35 2.03 2.04 2.18
N GLY A 36 2.15 2.83 3.24
CA GLY A 36 1.28 3.98 3.48
C GLY A 36 1.76 5.22 2.73
N VAL A 37 0.90 5.77 1.86
CA VAL A 37 1.19 6.96 1.05
C VAL A 37 0.14 8.03 1.31
N VAL A 38 0.58 9.26 1.55
CA VAL A 38 -0.26 10.46 1.50
C VAL A 38 -0.03 11.15 0.17
N VAL A 39 -1.12 11.56 -0.48
CA VAL A 39 -1.14 12.41 -1.66
C VAL A 39 -1.81 13.73 -1.28
N ASP A 40 -1.10 14.84 -1.44
CA ASP A 40 -1.70 16.17 -1.22
C ASP A 40 -2.51 16.63 -2.44
N GLY A 41 -3.31 17.68 -2.28
CA GLY A 41 -4.13 18.26 -3.36
C GLY A 41 -3.33 18.81 -4.55
N ARG A 42 -1.99 18.80 -4.50
CA ARG A 42 -1.10 19.16 -5.62
C ARG A 42 -0.47 17.92 -6.28
N GLY A 43 -0.82 16.73 -5.82
CA GLY A 43 -0.33 15.45 -6.33
C GLY A 43 1.04 15.04 -5.76
N ARG A 44 1.59 15.74 -4.77
CA ARG A 44 2.84 15.32 -4.12
C ARG A 44 2.57 14.10 -3.26
N ARG A 45 3.40 13.08 -3.42
CA ARG A 45 3.28 11.78 -2.74
C ARG A 45 4.34 11.69 -1.65
N THR A 46 3.91 11.38 -0.43
CA THR A 46 4.81 11.16 0.71
C THR A 46 4.54 9.78 1.30
N ILE A 47 5.56 8.94 1.32
CA ILE A 47 5.50 7.64 2.02
C ILE A 47 5.69 7.91 3.50
N PHE A 48 4.76 7.45 4.34
CA PHE A 48 4.84 7.63 5.80
C PHE A 48 4.95 6.31 6.55
N HIS A 49 4.78 5.18 5.86
CA HIS A 49 4.79 3.84 6.44
C HIS A 49 5.27 2.84 5.39
N VAL A 50 6.19 1.94 5.77
CA VAL A 50 6.60 0.78 4.97
C VAL A 50 6.99 -0.34 5.91
N MET A 51 6.37 -1.51 5.74
CA MET A 51 6.83 -2.74 6.40
C MET A 51 6.37 -3.98 5.65
N GLU A 52 6.87 -5.15 6.07
CA GLU A 52 6.32 -6.43 5.64
C GLU A 52 4.86 -6.55 6.08
N VAL A 53 4.00 -7.06 5.21
CA VAL A 53 2.58 -7.26 5.51
C VAL A 53 2.44 -8.20 6.71
N THR A 54 1.66 -7.76 7.69
CA THR A 54 1.35 -8.58 8.87
C THR A 54 -0.02 -9.23 8.71
N ASP A 55 -1.07 -8.55 9.17
CA ASP A 55 -2.43 -9.10 9.21
C ASP A 55 -3.50 -8.12 8.75
N LEU A 56 -3.43 -6.84 9.16
CA LEU A 56 -4.49 -5.85 8.91
C LEU A 56 -4.84 -5.66 7.43
N TYR A 57 -3.84 -5.74 6.55
CA TYR A 57 -4.01 -5.56 5.11
C TYR A 57 -3.72 -6.85 4.33
N ARG A 58 -3.68 -7.99 5.02
CA ARG A 58 -3.33 -9.28 4.41
C ARG A 58 -4.36 -9.72 3.37
N HIS A 59 -5.62 -9.29 3.49
CA HIS A 59 -6.67 -9.58 2.51
C HIS A 59 -6.44 -8.92 1.15
N LEU A 60 -5.55 -7.93 1.05
CA LEU A 60 -5.11 -7.33 -0.21
C LEU A 60 -4.02 -8.15 -0.93
N VAL A 61 -3.46 -9.16 -0.26
CA VAL A 61 -2.54 -10.11 -0.90
C VAL A 61 -3.39 -11.06 -1.76
N PRO A 62 -3.08 -11.22 -3.07
CA PRO A 62 -3.81 -12.15 -3.90
C PRO A 62 -3.73 -13.57 -3.31
N PRO A 63 -4.81 -14.38 -3.43
CA PRO A 63 -4.76 -15.79 -3.08
C PRO A 63 -3.60 -16.44 -3.81
N VAL A 64 -2.82 -17.28 -3.11
CA VAL A 64 -1.86 -18.14 -3.80
C VAL A 64 -2.70 -19.20 -4.49
N ASP A 65 -2.90 -19.06 -5.81
CA ASP A 65 -3.40 -20.17 -6.61
C ASP A 65 -2.38 -21.31 -6.48
N HIS A 66 -2.78 -22.37 -5.78
CA HIS A 66 -2.02 -23.60 -5.65
C HIS A 66 -2.21 -24.49 -6.87
#